data_AF-A0AAJ1ATB8-F1
#
_entry.id   AF-A0AAJ1ATB8-F1
#
_cell.length_a   1.000
_cell.length_b   1.000
_cell.length_c   1.000
_cell.angle_alpha   90.00
_cell.angle_beta   90.00
_cell.angle_gamma   90.00
#
_symmetry.space_group_name_H-M   'P 1'
#
loop_
_entity.id
_entity.type
_entity.pdbx_description
1 polymer ?
#
loop_
_entity_poly.entity_id
_entity_poly.type
_entity_poly.pdbx_seq_one_letter_code
_entity_poly.pdbx_strand_id
1 'polypeptide(L)' 'MKDYLCKKLFNRLSGTLVIRARCGNNITGLACCNILYPSPRYSGQLHIKELYVSQCDRNKGTGKAIMRFIAR' A
#
# COMPACT_ATOMS: atom_id res chain seq x y z
N MET A 1 7.91 -16.74 -3.79
CA MET A 1 7.05 -15.59 -3.44
C MET A 1 6.38 -15.72 -2.06
N LYS A 2 5.70 -16.84 -1.75
CA LYS A 2 4.97 -17.05 -0.48
C LYS A 2 5.83 -16.78 0.77
N ASP A 3 7.05 -17.32 0.80
CA ASP A 3 7.98 -17.09 1.92
C ASP A 3 8.33 -15.61 2.12
N TYR A 4 8.52 -14.86 1.04
CA TYR A 4 8.81 -13.43 1.15
C TYR A 4 7.63 -12.67 1.77
N LEU A 5 6.40 -12.97 1.31
CA LEU A 5 5.20 -12.34 1.85
C LEU A 5 5.04 -12.64 3.35
N CYS A 6 5.10 -13.92 3.74
CA CYS A 6 4.88 -14.33 5.12
C CYS A 6 6.04 -13.95 6.06
N LYS A 7 7.30 -14.18 5.64
CA LYS A 7 8.48 -14.04 6.50
C LYS A 7 9.10 -12.65 6.48
N LYS A 8 8.86 -11.85 5.43
CA LYS A 8 9.43 -10.49 5.27
C LYS A 8 8.35 -9.43 5.27
N LEU A 9 7.45 -9.41 4.28
CA LEU A 9 6.49 -8.30 4.11
C LEU A 9 5.50 -8.19 5.29
N PHE A 10 4.92 -9.31 5.71
CA PHE A 10 3.97 -9.40 6.83
C PHE A 10 4.61 -9.87 8.14
N ASN A 11 5.93 -9.71 8.27
CA ASN A 11 6.63 -9.96 9.52
C ASN A 11 6.26 -8.88 10.55
N ARG A 12 6.23 -9.21 11.84
CA ARG A 12 6.04 -8.26 12.94
C ARG A 12 7.05 -7.10 12.93
N LEU A 13 8.25 -7.32 12.41
CA LEU A 13 9.30 -6.30 12.28
C LEU A 13 9.12 -5.41 11.04
N SER A 14 8.23 -5.76 10.11
CA SER A 14 7.92 -4.93 8.94
C SER A 14 6.99 -3.80 9.33
N GLY A 15 7.47 -2.56 9.27
CA GLY A 15 6.63 -1.36 9.44
C GLY A 15 5.76 -1.04 8.22
N THR A 16 5.55 -1.99 7.31
CA THR A 16 4.85 -1.78 6.04
C THR A 16 3.38 -2.14 6.14
N LEU A 17 2.52 -1.16 5.90
CA LEU A 17 1.09 -1.32 5.71
C LEU A 17 0.82 -1.62 4.23
N VAL A 18 0.11 -2.72 3.98
CA VAL A 18 -0.27 -3.13 2.61
C VAL A 18 -1.76 -2.86 2.41
N ILE A 19 -2.07 -1.96 1.50
CA ILE A 19 -3.44 -1.62 1.07
C ILE A 19 -3.70 -2.35 -0.23
N ARG A 20 -4.88 -2.95 -0.37
CA ARG A 20 -5.29 -3.66 -1.59
C ARG A 20 -6.56 -3.05 -2.15
N ALA A 21 -6.60 -2.85 -3.47
CA ALA A 21 -7.83 -2.65 -4.21
C ALA A 21 -8.32 -4.01 -4.72
N ARG A 22 -9.63 -4.22 -4.63
CA ARG A 22 -10.26 -5.49 -5.00
C ARG A 22 -11.47 -5.24 -5.88
N CYS A 23 -11.62 -6.05 -6.92
CA CYS A 23 -12.81 -6.11 -7.76
C CYS A 23 -13.32 -7.56 -7.74
N GLY A 24 -14.51 -7.78 -7.17
CA GLY A 24 -15.02 -9.13 -6.92
C GLY A 24 -14.05 -9.93 -6.04
N ASN A 25 -13.54 -11.05 -6.54
CA ASN A 25 -12.55 -11.90 -5.87
C ASN A 25 -11.08 -11.55 -6.20
N ASN A 26 -10.85 -10.64 -7.14
CA ASN A 26 -9.53 -10.38 -7.70
C ASN A 26 -8.91 -9.12 -7.07
N ILE A 27 -7.61 -9.20 -6.74
CA ILE A 27 -6.82 -8.05 -6.34
C ILE A 27 -6.40 -7.30 -7.61
N THR A 28 -6.85 -6.06 -7.75
CA THR A 28 -6.64 -5.23 -8.96
C THR A 28 -5.57 -4.17 -8.78
N GLY A 29 -5.18 -3.89 -7.53
CA GLY A 29 -4.06 -3.01 -7.21
C GLY A 29 -3.62 -3.15 -5.76
N LEU A 30 -2.43 -2.64 -5.46
CA LEU A 30 -1.87 -2.62 -4.12
C LEU A 30 -1.04 -1.35 -3.89
N ALA A 31 -0.91 -0.95 -2.63
CA ALA A 31 0.07 0.03 -2.20
C ALA A 31 0.76 -0.42 -0.91
N CYS A 32 2.06 -0.15 -0.81
CA CYS A 32 2.86 -0.41 0.39
C CYS A 32 3.25 0.93 1.01
N CYS A 33 2.82 1.18 2.24
CA CYS A 33 3.02 2.46 2.92
C CYS A 33 3.64 2.26 4.30
N ASN A 34 4.38 3.25 4.77
CA ASN A 34 4.92 3.30 6.13
C ASN A 34 4.60 4.67 6.73
N ILE A 35 4.53 4.76 8.06
CA ILE A 35 4.57 6.05 8.77
C ILE A 35 5.96 6.19 9.37
N LEU A 36 6.64 7.29 9.03
CA LEU A 36 7.98 7.62 9.48
C LEU A 36 7.93 8.67 10.59
N TYR A 37 8.91 8.57 11.49
CA TYR A 37 9.14 9.49 12.59
C TYR A 37 10.66 9.77 12.71
N PRO A 38 11.06 10.96 13.22
CA PRO A 38 10.20 12.09 13.58
C PRO A 38 9.66 12.83 12.34
N SER A 39 8.64 13.66 12.54
CA SER A 39 8.13 14.61 11.55
C SER A 39 7.73 15.92 12.25
N PRO A 40 7.79 17.09 11.57
CA PRO A 40 7.40 18.37 12.17
C PRO A 40 6.04 18.33 12.86
N ARG A 41 5.86 19.23 13.85
CA ARG A 41 4.63 19.36 14.65
C ARG A 41 4.26 18.08 15.41
N TYR A 42 5.26 17.28 15.81
CA TYR A 42 5.06 16.00 16.52
C TYR A 42 4.09 15.05 15.79
N SER A 43 4.11 15.10 14.46
CA SER A 43 3.25 14.27 13.60
C SER A 43 4.00 13.03 13.12
N GLY A 44 3.28 12.14 12.42
CA GLY A 44 3.89 11.11 11.59
C GLY A 44 3.92 11.55 10.12
N GLN A 45 4.92 11.11 9.37
CA GLN A 45 4.99 11.32 7.93
C GLN A 45 4.66 10.03 7.18
N LEU A 46 3.56 10.01 6.44
CA LEU A 46 3.26 8.90 5.57
C LEU A 46 4.22 8.85 4.37
N HIS A 47 4.79 7.68 4.11
CA HIS A 47 5.66 7.40 2.98
C HIS A 47 5.13 6.21 2.17
N ILE A 48 4.92 6.40 0.88
CA ILE A 48 4.45 5.36 -0.05
C ILE A 48 5.67 4.77 -0.75
N LYS A 49 5.94 3.49 -0.51
CA LYS A 49 7.05 2.76 -1.13
C LYS A 49 6.69 2.32 -2.54
N GLU A 50 5.47 1.80 -2.70
CA GLU A 50 5.01 1.19 -3.93
C GLU A 50 3.52 1.47 -4.14
N LEU A 51 3.15 1.71 -5.39
CA LEU A 51 1.77 1.75 -5.86
C LEU A 51 1.70 0.99 -7.18
N TYR A 52 0.99 -0.13 -7.19
CA TYR A 52 0.87 -1.00 -8.35
C TYR A 52 -0.60 -1.22 -8.71
N VAL A 53 -0.90 -1.16 -10.00
CA VAL A 53 -2.20 -1.49 -10.57
C VAL A 53 -2.00 -2.56 -11.63
N SER A 54 -2.79 -3.64 -11.54
CA SER A 54 -2.80 -4.72 -12.50
C SER A 54 -3.03 -4.18 -13.91
N GLN A 55 -2.35 -4.76 -14.90
CA GLN A 55 -2.45 -4.32 -16.30
C GLN A 55 -3.89 -4.28 -16.80
N CYS A 56 -4.70 -5.28 -16.42
CA CYS A 56 -6.12 -5.39 -16.81
C CYS A 56 -7.03 -4.31 -16.18
N ASP A 57 -6.52 -3.56 -15.19
CA ASP A 57 -7.25 -2.53 -14.44
C ASP A 57 -6.62 -1.13 -14.52
N ARG A 58 -5.65 -0.95 -15.43
CA ARG A 58 -5.10 0.36 -15.75
C ARG A 58 -6.17 1.25 -16.38
N ASN A 59 -6.01 2.57 -16.24
CA ASN A 59 -6.93 3.61 -16.73
C ASN A 59 -8.36 3.57 -16.16
N LYS A 60 -8.67 2.70 -15.19
CA LYS A 60 -9.97 2.67 -14.47
C LYS A 60 -10.00 3.54 -13.21
N GLY A 61 -8.92 4.26 -12.92
CA GLY A 61 -8.82 5.10 -11.72
C GLY A 61 -8.46 4.36 -10.42
N THR A 62 -8.13 3.07 -10.46
CA THR A 62 -7.76 2.26 -9.28
C THR A 62 -6.64 2.89 -8.45
N GLY A 63 -5.54 3.32 -9.11
CA GLY A 63 -4.43 3.97 -8.41
C GLY A 63 -4.85 5.27 -7.72
N LYS A 64 -5.68 6.09 -8.39
CA LYS A 64 -6.25 7.31 -7.82
C LYS A 64 -7.16 7.03 -6.63
N ALA A 65 -7.95 5.96 -6.69
CA ALA A 65 -8.80 5.53 -5.58
C ALA A 65 -7.96 5.10 -4.36
N ILE A 66 -6.89 4.33 -4.57
CA ILE A 66 -5.95 3.94 -3.51
C ILE A 66 -5.31 5.18 -2.88
N MET A 67 -4.80 6.12 -3.69
CA MET A 67 -4.18 7.36 -3.18
C MET A 67 -5.17 8.22 -2.39
N ARG A 68 -6.43 8.32 -2.83
CA ARG A 68 -7.49 9.04 -2.10
C ARG A 68 -7.85 8.36 -0.78
N PHE A 69 -7.79 7.03 -0.72
CA PHE A 69 -8.00 6.29 0.52
C PHE A 69 -6.85 6.54 1.50
N ILE A 70 -5.62 6.57 1.00
CA ILE A 70 -4.41 6.82 1.79
C ILE A 70 -4.37 8.26 2.34
N ALA A 71 -4.83 9.24 1.56
CA ALA A 71 -4.78 10.66 1.93
C ALA A 71 -5.89 11.10 2.91
N ARG A 72 -6.77 10.18 3.32
CA ARG A 72 -7.81 10.43 4.33
C ARG A 72 -7.28 10.12 5.72
#